data_AF-A0AAE5L4W9-F1
#
_entry.id   AF-A0AAE5L4W9-F1
#
_cell.length_a   1.000
_cell.length_b   1.000
_cell.length_c   1.000
_cell.angle_alpha   90.00
_cell.angle_beta   90.00
_cell.angle_gamma   90.00
#
_symmetry.space_group_name_H-M   'P 1'
#
loop_
_entity.id
_entity.type
_entity.pdbx_description
1 polymer ?
#
loop_
_entity_poly.entity_id
_entity_poly.type
_entity_poly.pdbx_seq_one_letter_code
_entity_poly.pdbx_strand_id
1 'polypeptide(L)'
;TCYHRYNTDSVGSDEFVDDMIERGCRFVWNFTYIPVGKEAVTDLMATQEQRAYMYHRVREIRRTKPIFALDFWNDGEYTAGCIAGGRCYLHINASGDVEPCAFIHYSNVNIHDVTLLEALQSPLFMAYRRRQPFNQNHLRPCPLLDNPDALVAMVRETGAKSTEMLAPEDVEVLCGKTRPAAKKWAPTADELWARSRGVRVEKAVG
;
A
#
# COMPACT_ATOMS: atom_id res chain seq x y z
N THR A 1 -5.22 8.51 9.56
CA THR A 1 -4.43 9.68 9.17
C THR A 1 -3.63 9.40 7.92
N CYS A 2 -3.60 10.34 6.97
CA CYS A 2 -2.76 10.26 5.78
C CYS A 2 -1.48 11.08 6.02
N TYR A 3 -0.31 10.48 5.80
CA TYR A 3 0.97 11.17 5.79
C TYR A 3 1.54 11.27 4.37
N HIS A 4 2.21 12.36 4.11
CA HIS A 4 2.77 12.76 2.84
C HIS A 4 4.03 13.60 3.07
N ARG A 5 4.70 14.00 1.99
CA ARG A 5 6.00 14.69 2.06
C ARG A 5 6.01 15.88 3.02
N TYR A 6 4.97 16.71 2.97
CA TYR A 6 4.92 17.96 3.74
C TYR A 6 4.29 17.89 5.13
N ASN A 7 3.83 16.72 5.59
CA ASN A 7 3.19 16.61 6.91
C ASN A 7 3.68 15.41 7.74
N THR A 8 4.67 14.65 7.25
CA THR A 8 5.14 13.43 7.93
C THR A 8 5.56 13.72 9.37
N ASP A 9 6.30 14.81 9.61
CA ASP A 9 6.77 15.17 10.95
C ASP A 9 5.62 15.57 11.88
N SER A 10 4.61 16.26 11.35
CA SER A 10 3.41 16.64 12.11
C SER A 10 2.58 15.41 12.48
N VAL A 11 2.29 14.52 11.52
CA VAL A 11 1.53 13.29 11.75
C VAL A 11 2.26 12.34 12.70
N GLY A 12 3.58 12.28 12.63
CA GLY A 12 4.41 11.47 13.51
C GLY A 12 4.68 12.08 14.89
N SER A 13 4.38 13.37 15.10
CA SER A 13 4.75 14.09 16.34
C SER A 13 4.07 13.52 17.59
N ASP A 14 4.70 13.71 18.75
CA ASP A 14 4.07 13.40 20.03
C ASP A 14 2.81 14.26 20.24
N GLU A 15 2.86 15.56 19.91
CA GLU A 15 1.73 16.48 20.02
C GLU A 15 0.47 15.96 19.31
N PHE A 16 0.61 15.54 18.05
CA PHE A 16 -0.53 15.02 17.29
C PHE A 16 -1.05 13.69 17.84
N VAL A 17 -0.16 12.79 18.26
CA VAL A 17 -0.55 11.49 18.80
C VAL A 17 -1.20 11.62 20.17
N ASP A 18 -0.72 12.54 21.00
CA ASP A 18 -1.26 12.80 22.33
C ASP A 18 -2.61 13.50 22.26
N ASP A 19 -2.82 14.46 21.34
CA ASP A 19 -4.14 15.05 21.09
C ASP A 19 -5.17 13.98 20.64
N MET A 20 -4.78 13.02 19.79
CA MET A 20 -5.66 11.89 19.45
C MET A 20 -6.04 11.07 20.70
N ILE A 21 -5.09 10.79 21.58
CA ILE A 21 -5.33 10.02 22.81
C ILE A 21 -6.26 10.79 23.75
N GLU A 22 -6.02 12.10 23.95
CA GLU A 22 -6.84 12.98 24.79
C GLU A 22 -8.28 13.06 24.29
N ARG A 23 -8.49 13.04 22.98
CA ARG A 23 -9.83 12.95 22.35
C ARG A 23 -10.47 11.57 22.44
N GLY A 24 -9.78 10.59 23.03
CA GLY A 24 -10.29 9.25 23.28
C GLY A 24 -10.06 8.25 22.14
N CYS A 25 -9.23 8.57 21.13
CA CYS A 25 -8.88 7.62 20.07
C CYS A 25 -8.10 6.42 20.65
N ARG A 26 -8.51 5.21 20.27
CA ARG A 26 -7.88 3.95 20.73
C ARG A 26 -7.00 3.28 19.70
N PHE A 27 -7.19 3.60 18.43
CA PHE A 27 -6.36 3.15 17.34
C PHE A 27 -6.26 4.23 16.27
N VAL A 28 -5.19 4.18 15.47
CA VAL A 28 -4.99 5.07 14.32
C VAL A 28 -4.47 4.26 13.13
N TRP A 29 -5.11 4.45 11.98
CA TRP A 29 -4.66 3.90 10.70
C TRP A 29 -3.81 4.94 9.98
N ASN A 30 -2.53 4.67 9.78
CA ASN A 30 -1.63 5.51 9.00
C ASN A 30 -1.56 5.03 7.55
N PHE A 31 -1.80 5.95 6.63
CA PHE A 31 -1.69 5.72 5.20
C PHE A 31 -0.65 6.66 4.62
N THR A 32 0.30 6.16 3.82
CA THR A 32 1.09 7.05 2.98
C THR A 32 0.24 7.54 1.81
N TYR A 33 0.46 8.76 1.36
CA TYR A 33 -0.15 9.26 0.13
C TYR A 33 0.22 8.35 -1.06
N ILE A 34 -0.80 7.92 -1.81
CA ILE A 34 -0.67 7.17 -3.06
C ILE A 34 -1.21 8.02 -4.20
N PRO A 35 -0.46 8.19 -5.31
CA PRO A 35 -0.85 9.08 -6.39
C PRO A 35 -1.88 8.42 -7.34
N VAL A 36 -3.07 8.06 -6.82
CA VAL A 36 -4.17 7.48 -7.61
C VAL A 36 -4.95 8.58 -8.33
N GLY A 37 -5.27 8.36 -9.60
CA GLY A 37 -6.09 9.28 -10.40
C GLY A 37 -5.27 10.22 -11.29
N LYS A 38 -5.88 10.66 -12.40
CA LYS A 38 -5.20 11.36 -13.50
C LYS A 38 -4.41 12.62 -13.07
N GLU A 39 -4.93 13.38 -12.11
CA GLU A 39 -4.34 14.64 -11.63
C GLU A 39 -3.57 14.48 -10.31
N ALA A 40 -3.20 13.25 -9.95
CA ALA A 40 -2.49 12.98 -8.72
C ALA A 40 -1.12 13.69 -8.66
N VAL A 41 -0.86 14.37 -7.55
CA VAL A 41 0.36 15.15 -7.32
C VAL A 41 1.44 14.25 -6.73
N THR A 42 2.32 13.74 -7.59
CA THR A 42 3.39 12.80 -7.18
C THR A 42 4.40 13.40 -6.19
N ASP A 43 4.52 14.73 -6.15
CA ASP A 43 5.39 15.42 -5.20
C ASP A 43 4.93 15.29 -3.73
N LEU A 44 3.65 15.00 -3.49
CA LEU A 44 3.14 14.68 -2.16
C LEU A 44 3.62 13.32 -1.66
N MET A 45 4.11 12.42 -2.51
CA MET A 45 4.59 11.12 -2.06
C MET A 45 5.73 11.28 -1.04
N ALA A 46 5.60 10.59 0.09
CA ALA A 46 6.61 10.54 1.12
C ALA A 46 7.94 10.03 0.55
N THR A 47 9.05 10.60 0.99
CA THR A 47 10.38 10.10 0.62
C THR A 47 10.66 8.75 1.29
N GLN A 48 11.70 8.05 0.82
CA GLN A 48 12.13 6.79 1.45
C GLN A 48 12.54 7.01 2.92
N GLU A 49 13.14 8.15 3.25
CA GLU A 49 13.54 8.51 4.61
C GLU A 49 12.31 8.75 5.49
N GLN A 50 11.30 9.44 4.96
CA GLN A 50 10.03 9.68 5.65
C GLN A 50 9.26 8.38 5.90
N ARG A 51 9.24 7.47 4.91
CA ARG A 51 8.65 6.13 5.10
C ARG A 51 9.41 5.31 6.14
N ALA A 52 10.75 5.36 6.15
CA ALA A 52 11.56 4.70 7.17
C ALA A 52 11.36 5.31 8.57
N TYR A 53 11.22 6.63 8.65
CA TYR A 53 10.85 7.31 9.89
C TYR A 53 9.51 6.80 10.41
N MET A 54 8.47 6.77 9.58
CA MET A 54 7.14 6.26 9.97
C MET A 54 7.17 4.79 10.39
N TYR A 55 7.98 3.95 9.72
CA TYR A 55 8.22 2.56 10.11
C TYR A 55 8.71 2.45 11.57
N HIS A 56 9.68 3.27 11.97
CA HIS A 56 10.18 3.27 13.35
C HIS A 56 9.18 3.89 14.31
N ARG A 57 8.58 5.02 13.92
CA ARG A 57 7.70 5.81 14.76
C ARG A 57 6.42 5.07 15.13
N VAL A 58 5.77 4.40 14.18
CA VAL A 58 4.55 3.61 14.44
C VAL A 58 4.82 2.47 15.42
N ARG A 59 6.01 1.84 15.37
CA ARG A 59 6.43 0.81 16.34
C ARG A 59 6.71 1.40 17.71
N GLU A 60 7.33 2.58 17.75
CA GLU A 60 7.56 3.30 18.99
C GLU A 60 6.23 3.64 19.67
N ILE A 61 5.29 4.27 18.96
CA ILE A 61 3.95 4.61 19.47
C ILE A 61 3.27 3.39 20.06
N ARG A 62 3.26 2.25 19.35
CA ARG A 62 2.69 0.98 19.85
C ARG A 62 3.32 0.50 21.15
N ARG A 63 4.60 0.80 21.38
CA ARG A 63 5.34 0.38 22.57
C ARG A 63 5.17 1.36 23.74
N THR A 64 5.02 2.65 23.47
CA THR A 64 5.17 3.71 24.48
C THR A 64 3.88 4.46 24.81
N LYS A 65 2.87 4.43 23.94
CA LYS A 65 1.64 5.21 24.10
C LYS A 65 0.40 4.30 24.17
N PRO A 66 -0.66 4.70 24.88
CA PRO A 66 -1.90 3.92 25.05
C PRO A 66 -2.83 3.98 23.81
N ILE A 67 -2.28 3.90 22.61
CA ILE A 67 -3.00 3.89 21.33
C ILE A 67 -2.40 2.84 20.39
N PHE A 68 -3.24 2.09 19.71
CA PHE A 68 -2.78 1.11 18.72
C PHE A 68 -2.60 1.76 17.34
N ALA A 69 -1.35 2.08 16.99
CA ALA A 69 -1.02 2.65 15.68
C ALA A 69 -0.73 1.55 14.66
N LEU A 70 -1.40 1.61 13.51
CA LEU A 70 -1.18 0.75 12.36
C LEU A 70 -0.63 1.56 11.18
N ASP A 71 0.17 0.95 10.33
CA ASP A 71 0.62 1.52 9.06
C ASP A 71 0.36 0.54 7.90
N PHE A 72 -0.46 0.97 6.95
CA PHE A 72 -0.98 0.09 5.91
C PHE A 72 0.10 -0.51 4.98
N TRP A 73 1.27 0.11 4.86
CA TRP A 73 2.38 -0.41 4.04
C TRP A 73 3.54 -0.93 4.89
N ASN A 74 3.91 -0.25 5.96
CA ASN A 74 5.05 -0.64 6.80
C ASN A 74 4.75 -1.84 7.71
N ASP A 75 3.48 -2.16 7.97
CA ASP A 75 3.06 -3.36 8.73
C ASP A 75 2.83 -4.60 7.83
N GLY A 76 3.33 -4.58 6.59
CA GLY A 76 3.30 -5.74 5.70
C GLY A 76 3.95 -6.99 6.33
N GLU A 77 4.92 -6.82 7.23
CA GLU A 77 5.54 -7.94 7.95
C GLU A 77 4.57 -8.70 8.86
N TYR A 78 3.65 -7.98 9.52
CA TYR A 78 2.68 -8.56 10.45
C TYR A 78 1.50 -9.20 9.72
N THR A 79 1.29 -8.81 8.46
CA THR A 79 0.21 -9.31 7.61
C THR A 79 0.70 -10.29 6.54
N ALA A 80 1.99 -10.65 6.56
CA ALA A 80 2.62 -11.49 5.54
C ALA A 80 2.40 -10.96 4.10
N GLY A 81 2.61 -9.67 3.89
CA GLY A 81 2.50 -8.98 2.60
C GLY A 81 1.13 -8.32 2.36
N CYS A 82 0.81 -8.05 1.09
CA CYS A 82 -0.43 -7.37 0.70
C CYS A 82 -1.68 -8.21 1.04
N ILE A 83 -2.68 -7.60 1.68
CA ILE A 83 -3.95 -8.25 2.05
C ILE A 83 -5.09 -8.12 1.02
N ALA A 84 -4.81 -7.47 -0.12
CA ALA A 84 -5.76 -7.21 -1.21
C ALA A 84 -6.10 -8.46 -2.03
N GLY A 85 -7.01 -8.30 -3.00
CA GLY A 85 -7.36 -9.33 -3.97
C GLY A 85 -8.14 -10.49 -3.35
N GLY A 86 -8.97 -10.19 -2.34
CA GLY A 86 -9.79 -11.19 -1.66
C GLY A 86 -9.04 -12.05 -0.64
N ARG A 87 -7.75 -11.77 -0.36
CA ARG A 87 -7.00 -12.49 0.69
C ARG A 87 -7.56 -12.19 2.08
N CYS A 88 -7.75 -10.91 2.40
CA CYS A 88 -8.46 -10.49 3.61
C CYS A 88 -9.53 -9.43 3.35
N TYR A 89 -9.45 -8.73 2.21
CA TYR A 89 -10.47 -7.76 1.82
C TYR A 89 -10.54 -7.60 0.30
N LEU A 90 -11.61 -6.94 -0.13
CA LEU A 90 -11.83 -6.41 -1.47
C LEU A 90 -12.55 -5.07 -1.36
N HIS A 91 -12.64 -4.34 -2.46
CA HIS A 91 -13.36 -3.08 -2.55
C HIS A 91 -14.49 -3.22 -3.57
N ILE A 92 -15.69 -2.77 -3.21
CA ILE A 92 -16.81 -2.64 -4.15
C ILE A 92 -17.11 -1.15 -4.24
N ASN A 93 -16.90 -0.57 -5.41
CA ASN A 93 -17.13 0.87 -5.59
C ASN A 93 -18.64 1.19 -5.69
N ALA A 94 -18.99 2.48 -5.75
CA ALA A 94 -20.38 2.91 -5.81
C ALA A 94 -21.15 2.46 -7.07
N SER A 95 -20.44 2.09 -8.14
CA SER A 95 -21.00 1.56 -9.39
C SER A 95 -21.15 0.04 -9.38
N GLY A 96 -20.68 -0.63 -8.31
CA GLY A 96 -20.74 -2.08 -8.15
C GLY A 96 -19.51 -2.83 -8.65
N ASP A 97 -18.47 -2.16 -9.16
CA ASP A 97 -17.27 -2.85 -9.63
C ASP A 97 -16.51 -3.48 -8.46
N VAL A 98 -16.14 -4.75 -8.61
CA VAL A 98 -15.39 -5.48 -7.57
C VAL A 98 -13.88 -5.36 -7.83
N GLU A 99 -13.25 -4.48 -7.07
CA GLU A 99 -11.85 -4.10 -7.17
C GLU A 99 -11.00 -4.83 -6.10
N PRO A 100 -9.73 -5.18 -6.39
CA PRO A 100 -8.90 -5.92 -5.44
C PRO A 100 -8.49 -5.08 -4.22
N CYS A 101 -8.46 -3.74 -4.34
CA CYS A 101 -7.96 -2.82 -3.33
C CYS A 101 -8.60 -1.44 -3.51
N ALA A 102 -8.86 -0.71 -2.43
CA ALA A 102 -9.38 0.65 -2.44
C ALA A 102 -8.46 1.70 -3.11
N PHE A 103 -7.21 1.34 -3.44
CA PHE A 103 -6.26 2.19 -4.18
C PHE A 103 -5.97 1.67 -5.59
N ILE A 104 -6.69 0.64 -6.06
CA ILE A 104 -6.45 -0.02 -7.36
C ILE A 104 -7.81 -0.21 -8.06
N HIS A 105 -8.20 0.83 -8.80
CA HIS A 105 -9.49 0.92 -9.49
C HIS A 105 -9.44 0.21 -10.85
N TYR A 106 -9.33 -1.13 -10.78
CA TYR A 106 -9.44 -2.01 -11.94
C TYR A 106 -10.32 -3.21 -11.60
N SER A 107 -11.20 -3.60 -12.52
CA SER A 107 -12.10 -4.75 -12.34
C SER A 107 -12.31 -5.55 -13.62
N ASN A 108 -12.69 -6.81 -13.45
CA ASN A 108 -13.25 -7.66 -14.50
C ASN A 108 -14.77 -7.82 -14.40
N VAL A 109 -15.36 -7.54 -13.23
CA VAL A 109 -16.72 -7.94 -12.89
C VAL A 109 -17.44 -6.87 -12.06
N ASN A 110 -18.76 -6.89 -12.12
CA ASN A 110 -19.63 -6.05 -11.33
C ASN A 110 -20.54 -6.91 -10.44
N ILE A 111 -20.71 -6.53 -9.18
CA ILE A 111 -21.49 -7.28 -8.19
C ILE A 111 -22.98 -7.38 -8.54
N HIS A 112 -23.47 -6.54 -9.47
CA HIS A 112 -24.83 -6.64 -9.99
C HIS A 112 -25.01 -7.84 -10.94
N ASP A 113 -23.93 -8.33 -11.53
CA ASP A 113 -23.97 -9.39 -12.55
C ASP A 113 -23.47 -10.75 -12.02
N VAL A 114 -22.72 -10.76 -10.93
CA VAL A 114 -22.10 -11.97 -10.36
C VAL A 114 -22.25 -12.03 -8.84
N THR A 115 -22.19 -13.24 -8.29
CA THR A 115 -22.10 -13.44 -6.84
C THR A 115 -20.72 -13.01 -6.30
N LEU A 116 -20.63 -12.77 -5.00
CA LEU A 116 -19.35 -12.46 -4.35
C LEU A 116 -18.30 -13.57 -4.54
N LEU A 117 -18.74 -14.84 -4.55
CA LEU A 117 -17.84 -15.98 -4.78
C LEU A 117 -17.28 -15.98 -6.19
N GLU A 118 -18.13 -15.73 -7.20
CA GLU A 118 -17.69 -15.59 -8.60
C GLU A 118 -16.76 -14.39 -8.77
N ALA A 119 -17.04 -13.26 -8.09
CA ALA A 119 -16.16 -12.11 -8.11
C ALA A 119 -14.78 -12.41 -7.51
N LEU A 120 -14.74 -13.14 -6.39
CA LEU A 120 -13.50 -13.62 -5.78
C LEU A 120 -12.74 -14.62 -6.67
N GLN A 121 -13.42 -15.30 -7.60
CA GLN A 121 -12.84 -16.22 -8.58
C GLN A 121 -12.51 -15.53 -9.92
N SER A 122 -12.78 -14.22 -10.04
CA SER A 122 -12.52 -13.47 -11.27
C SER A 122 -11.03 -13.48 -11.67
N PRO A 123 -10.72 -13.27 -12.97
CA PRO A 123 -9.34 -13.35 -13.47
C PRO A 123 -8.35 -12.49 -12.69
N LEU A 124 -8.69 -11.22 -12.39
CA LEU A 124 -7.85 -10.31 -11.61
C LEU A 124 -7.59 -10.82 -10.19
N PHE A 125 -8.63 -11.29 -9.48
CA PHE A 125 -8.47 -11.83 -8.13
C PHE A 125 -7.63 -13.10 -8.11
N MET A 126 -7.80 -13.99 -9.09
CA MET A 126 -6.96 -15.17 -9.24
C MET A 126 -5.52 -14.81 -9.60
N ALA A 127 -5.29 -13.76 -10.38
CA ALA A 127 -3.96 -13.26 -10.67
C ALA A 127 -3.25 -12.69 -9.42
N TYR A 128 -3.99 -12.01 -8.53
CA TYR A 128 -3.51 -11.61 -7.20
C TYR A 128 -3.12 -12.83 -6.36
N ARG A 129 -4.02 -13.81 -6.25
CA ARG A 129 -3.79 -15.03 -5.45
C ARG A 129 -2.55 -15.80 -5.89
N ARG A 130 -2.28 -15.89 -7.20
CA ARG A 130 -1.10 -16.60 -7.75
C ARG A 130 0.23 -15.88 -7.46
N ARG A 131 0.20 -14.55 -7.30
CA ARG A 131 1.40 -13.70 -7.19
C ARG A 131 1.71 -13.23 -5.78
N GLN A 132 0.79 -13.42 -4.84
CA GLN A 132 1.04 -13.07 -3.45
C GLN A 132 1.94 -14.13 -2.76
N PRO A 133 2.93 -13.71 -1.97
CA PRO A 133 3.35 -12.33 -1.77
C PRO A 133 4.09 -11.77 -3.00
N PHE A 134 3.79 -10.52 -3.38
CA PHE A 134 4.45 -9.86 -4.52
C PHE A 134 5.95 -9.63 -4.31
N ASN A 135 6.39 -9.65 -3.05
CA ASN A 135 7.77 -9.50 -2.66
C ASN A 135 8.07 -10.29 -1.37
N GLN A 136 9.22 -10.96 -1.32
CA GLN A 136 9.70 -11.67 -0.13
C GLN A 136 10.12 -10.73 1.00
N ASN A 137 10.48 -9.49 0.67
CA ASN A 137 10.61 -8.41 1.65
C ASN A 137 9.23 -7.79 1.89
N HIS A 138 8.61 -8.07 3.03
CA HIS A 138 7.26 -7.60 3.32
C HIS A 138 7.18 -6.12 3.71
N LEU A 139 8.30 -5.38 3.73
CA LEU A 139 8.30 -3.92 3.70
C LEU A 139 8.07 -3.36 2.29
N ARG A 140 7.94 -4.24 1.29
CA ARG A 140 7.55 -3.92 -0.10
C ARG A 140 6.27 -4.68 -0.50
N PRO A 141 5.17 -4.60 0.27
CA PRO A 141 4.03 -5.49 0.06
C PRO A 141 3.18 -5.11 -1.15
N CYS A 142 3.09 -3.83 -1.51
CA CYS A 142 2.02 -3.34 -2.39
C CYS A 142 2.34 -3.57 -3.87
N PRO A 143 1.41 -4.11 -4.68
CA PRO A 143 1.60 -4.26 -6.11
C PRO A 143 1.53 -2.92 -6.87
N LEU A 144 1.03 -1.85 -6.25
CA LEU A 144 1.03 -0.50 -6.83
C LEU A 144 2.25 0.31 -6.38
N LEU A 145 2.44 0.46 -5.06
CA LEU A 145 3.49 1.34 -4.52
C LEU A 145 4.89 0.73 -4.64
N ASP A 146 5.02 -0.58 -4.41
CA ASP A 146 6.33 -1.22 -4.23
C ASP A 146 6.72 -2.14 -5.38
N ASN A 147 5.75 -2.78 -6.03
CA ASN A 147 5.96 -3.74 -7.12
C ASN A 147 5.09 -3.38 -8.35
N PRO A 148 5.18 -2.15 -8.91
CA PRO A 148 4.29 -1.66 -9.97
C PRO A 148 4.18 -2.59 -11.18
N ASP A 149 5.28 -3.26 -11.57
CA ASP A 149 5.29 -4.23 -12.66
C ASP A 149 4.38 -5.44 -12.42
N ALA A 150 4.20 -5.85 -11.17
CA ALA A 150 3.28 -6.92 -10.83
C ALA A 150 1.83 -6.51 -11.10
N LEU A 151 1.44 -5.28 -10.76
CA LEU A 151 0.10 -4.77 -11.06
C LEU A 151 -0.14 -4.66 -12.58
N VAL A 152 0.81 -4.07 -13.31
CA VAL A 152 0.74 -3.99 -14.78
C VAL A 152 0.54 -5.36 -15.40
N ALA A 153 1.36 -6.34 -14.99
CA ALA A 153 1.26 -7.70 -15.51
C ALA A 153 -0.10 -8.34 -15.21
N MET A 154 -0.63 -8.19 -14.00
CA MET A 154 -1.94 -8.73 -13.63
C MET A 154 -3.08 -8.09 -14.42
N VAL A 155 -3.11 -6.76 -14.55
CA VAL A 155 -4.16 -6.06 -15.30
C VAL A 155 -4.12 -6.42 -16.78
N ARG A 156 -2.93 -6.48 -17.38
CA ARG A 156 -2.76 -6.88 -18.80
C ARG A 156 -3.15 -8.33 -19.06
N GLU A 157 -2.69 -9.28 -18.23
CA GLU A 157 -3.01 -10.71 -18.37
C GLU A 157 -4.52 -10.95 -18.29
N THR A 158 -5.21 -10.22 -17.42
CA THR A 158 -6.62 -10.47 -17.09
C THR A 158 -7.59 -9.62 -17.89
N GLY A 159 -7.08 -8.64 -18.64
CA GLY A 159 -7.90 -7.69 -19.39
C GLY A 159 -8.76 -6.78 -18.51
N ALA A 160 -8.48 -6.69 -17.19
CA ALA A 160 -9.21 -5.82 -16.27
C ALA A 160 -9.18 -4.36 -16.76
N LYS A 161 -10.29 -3.66 -16.57
CA LYS A 161 -10.46 -2.28 -17.05
C LYS A 161 -10.47 -1.32 -15.88
N SER A 162 -9.99 -0.10 -16.13
CA SER A 162 -10.09 0.95 -15.13
C SER A 162 -11.56 1.22 -14.83
N THR A 163 -11.88 1.28 -13.54
CA THR A 163 -13.23 1.54 -13.01
C THR A 163 -13.39 3.00 -12.57
N GLU A 164 -12.37 3.83 -12.80
CA GLU A 164 -12.46 5.27 -12.61
C GLU A 164 -13.39 5.87 -13.68
N MET A 165 -14.54 6.37 -13.25
CA MET A 165 -15.63 6.76 -14.16
C MET A 165 -15.32 8.02 -14.97
N LEU A 166 -14.69 9.01 -14.34
CA LEU A 166 -14.52 10.34 -14.96
C LEU A 166 -13.27 10.40 -15.85
N ALA A 167 -12.21 9.72 -15.43
CA ALA A 167 -10.93 9.74 -16.10
C ALA A 167 -10.26 8.36 -16.00
N PRO A 168 -10.73 7.36 -16.77
CA PRO A 168 -10.13 6.04 -16.81
C PRO A 168 -8.62 6.13 -17.00
N GLU A 169 -7.86 5.49 -16.12
CA GLU A 169 -6.41 5.58 -16.09
C GLU A 169 -5.79 4.26 -16.55
N ASP A 170 -4.92 4.33 -17.58
CA ASP A 170 -4.15 3.17 -18.01
C ASP A 170 -3.20 2.72 -16.89
N VAL A 171 -3.09 1.40 -16.70
CA VAL A 171 -2.30 0.81 -15.61
C VAL A 171 -0.82 1.19 -15.68
N GLU A 172 -0.24 1.39 -16.87
CA GLU A 172 1.14 1.86 -16.99
C GLU A 172 1.29 3.32 -16.59
N VAL A 173 0.28 4.16 -16.83
CA VAL A 173 0.30 5.57 -16.42
C VAL A 173 0.26 5.64 -14.90
N LEU A 174 -0.66 4.92 -14.25
CA LEU A 174 -0.73 4.84 -12.80
C LEU A 174 0.58 4.30 -12.19
N CYS A 175 1.04 3.14 -12.68
CA CYS A 175 2.26 2.51 -12.17
C CYS A 175 3.52 3.33 -12.49
N GLY A 176 3.52 4.09 -13.58
CA GLY A 176 4.56 5.05 -13.93
C GLY A 176 4.82 6.07 -12.82
N LYS A 177 3.77 6.51 -12.11
CA LYS A 177 3.89 7.45 -10.99
C LYS A 177 4.62 6.86 -9.78
N THR A 178 4.49 5.56 -9.54
CA THR A 178 5.05 4.90 -8.34
C THR A 178 6.40 4.24 -8.58
N ARG A 179 6.76 3.87 -9.82
CA ARG A 179 8.06 3.28 -10.18
C ARG A 179 9.28 4.01 -9.59
N PRO A 180 9.39 5.36 -9.64
CA PRO A 180 10.52 6.06 -9.05
C PRO A 180 10.59 5.90 -7.52
N ALA A 181 9.44 5.94 -6.85
CA ALA A 181 9.36 5.76 -5.40
C ALA A 181 9.69 4.32 -4.99
N ALA A 182 9.20 3.32 -5.73
CA ALA A 182 9.53 1.92 -5.54
C ALA A 182 11.04 1.65 -5.64
N LYS A 183 11.68 2.20 -6.69
CA LYS A 183 13.13 2.06 -6.92
C LYS A 183 13.96 2.67 -5.80
N LYS A 184 13.56 3.85 -5.30
CA LYS A 184 14.20 4.52 -4.17
C LYS A 184 14.02 3.74 -2.87
N TRP A 185 12.79 3.30 -2.59
CA TRP A 185 12.48 2.55 -1.37
C TRP A 185 13.19 1.20 -1.24
N ALA A 186 13.42 0.51 -2.36
CA ALA A 186 13.97 -0.85 -2.36
C ALA A 186 15.24 -1.05 -1.48
N PRO A 187 16.34 -0.28 -1.64
CA PRO A 187 17.53 -0.41 -0.80
C PRO A 187 17.26 -0.14 0.70
N THR A 188 16.46 0.89 1.03
CA THR A 188 16.09 1.20 2.42
C THR A 188 15.28 0.06 3.04
N ALA A 189 14.33 -0.49 2.29
CA ALA A 189 13.54 -1.63 2.72
C ALA A 189 14.41 -2.87 2.96
N ASP A 190 15.38 -3.14 2.09
CA ASP A 190 16.27 -4.30 2.23
C ASP A 190 17.19 -4.18 3.45
N GLU A 191 17.70 -2.97 3.73
CA GLU A 191 18.47 -2.69 4.94
C GLU A 191 17.63 -2.86 6.21
N LEU A 192 16.42 -2.28 6.27
CA LEU A 192 15.52 -2.40 7.41
C LEU A 192 15.11 -3.87 7.64
N TRP A 193 14.82 -4.60 6.56
CA TRP A 193 14.40 -5.99 6.62
C TRP A 193 15.51 -6.90 7.15
N ALA A 194 16.73 -6.76 6.64
CA ALA A 194 17.88 -7.52 7.11
C ALA A 194 18.17 -7.26 8.59
N ARG A 195 18.14 -6.00 9.02
CA ARG A 195 18.29 -5.61 10.44
C ARG A 195 17.21 -6.25 11.31
N SER A 196 15.95 -6.23 10.88
CA SER A 196 14.82 -6.82 11.64
C SER A 196 14.95 -8.33 11.83
N ARG A 197 15.65 -9.02 10.91
CA ARG A 197 15.88 -10.47 10.95
C ARG A 197 17.23 -10.86 11.55
N GLY A 198 18.01 -9.90 12.05
CA GLY A 198 19.35 -10.15 12.60
C GLY A 198 20.41 -10.54 11.56
N VAL A 199 20.16 -10.29 10.28
CA VAL A 199 21.11 -10.57 9.18
C VAL A 199 22.00 -9.35 8.99
N ARG A 200 23.33 -9.52 9.08
CA ARG A 200 24.28 -8.44 8.79
C ARG A 200 24.30 -8.16 7.29
N VAL A 201 23.98 -6.93 6.89
CA VAL A 201 24.18 -6.47 5.52
C VAL A 201 25.65 -6.09 5.36
N GLU A 202 26.43 -6.92 4.67
CA GLU A 202 27.76 -6.52 4.23
C GLU A 202 27.59 -5.42 3.19
N LYS A 203 28.05 -4.20 3.51
CA LYS A 203 28.09 -3.10 2.55
C LYS A 203 29.08 -3.48 1.46
N ALA A 204 28.59 -3.65 0.23
CA ALA A 204 29.45 -3.75 -0.94
C ALA A 204 30.20 -2.42 -1.09
N VAL A 205 31.51 -2.46 -0.82
CA VAL A 205 32.43 -1.37 -1.12
C VAL A 205 32.69 -1.41 -2.63
N GLY A 206 32.26 -0.37 -3.33
CA GLY A 206 32.59 -0.11 -4.74
C GLY A 206 32.91 1.36 -4.90
#